data_AF-A0A534B746-F1
#
_entry.id   AF-A0A534B746-F1
#
_cell.length_a   1.000
_cell.length_b   1.000
_cell.length_c   1.000
_cell.angle_alpha   90.00
_cell.angle_beta   90.00
_cell.angle_gamma   90.00
#
_symmetry.space_group_name_H-M   'P 1'
#
loop_
_entity.id
_entity.type
_entity.pdbx_description
1 polymer ?
#
loop_
_entity_poly.entity_id
_entity_poly.type
_entity_poly.pdbx_seq_one_letter_code
_entity_poly.pdbx_strand_id
1 'polypeptide(L)'
;MRTSTNRSASCVTIARACLPRPGREAPVPEVAALVTHRGGCHCGAIAFEVDAPARVTVSECNCSICRMSGYLHLIVPRARLRLLRGADALSEYTFNTGTARHLFCRRCGVKSFYVPRSNPEGYSVNVRCLDQSTLEHIDIEPFDDEDRAEARLRERSRP
;
A
#
# COMPACT_ATOMS: atom_id res chain seq x y z
N MET A 1 3.25 6.07 90.91
CA MET A 1 3.36 4.59 90.90
C MET A 1 2.35 4.06 89.90
N ARG A 2 2.82 3.37 88.84
CA ARG A 2 2.03 2.57 87.87
C ARG A 2 1.02 3.42 87.05
N THR A 3 0.81 3.27 85.75
CA THR A 3 1.17 2.25 84.77
C THR A 3 0.78 2.80 83.39
N SER A 4 1.56 2.42 82.37
CA SER A 4 1.12 1.99 81.03
C SER A 4 0.17 2.88 80.23
N THR A 5 0.64 3.26 79.03
CA THR A 5 0.00 3.17 77.70
C THR A 5 0.58 4.30 76.83
N ASN A 6 0.88 4.19 75.54
CA ASN A 6 0.84 3.11 74.57
C ASN A 6 1.81 3.51 73.45
N ARG A 7 2.48 2.53 72.82
CA ARG A 7 3.24 2.75 71.59
C ARG A 7 2.25 3.03 70.45
N SER A 8 2.50 4.08 69.68
CA SER A 8 1.83 4.34 68.39
C SER A 8 2.89 4.95 67.47
N ALA A 9 3.68 4.12 66.79
CA ALA A 9 3.43 3.69 65.42
C ALA A 9 3.62 4.84 64.42
N SER A 10 4.82 4.87 63.85
CA SER A 10 5.24 5.70 62.73
C SER A 10 4.31 5.45 61.54
N CYS A 11 3.53 6.45 61.15
CA CYS A 11 2.73 6.40 59.93
C CYS A 11 3.61 6.89 58.77
N VAL A 12 4.26 5.94 58.11
CA VAL A 12 4.93 6.15 56.82
C VAL A 12 3.86 6.46 55.78
N THR A 13 3.83 7.69 55.27
CA THR A 13 2.98 8.08 54.14
C THR A 13 3.46 7.35 52.88
N ILE A 14 2.82 6.23 52.55
CA ILE A 14 3.01 5.53 51.28
C ILE A 14 2.30 6.36 50.21
N ALA A 15 3.06 7.06 49.36
CA ALA A 15 2.53 7.68 48.16
C ALA A 15 1.88 6.59 47.29
N ARG A 16 0.54 6.65 47.14
CA ARG A 16 -0.22 5.78 46.24
C ARG A 16 0.28 6.03 44.82
N ALA A 17 0.89 5.02 44.21
CA ALA A 17 1.19 5.02 42.79
C ALA A 17 -0.11 5.25 42.01
N CYS A 18 -0.14 6.31 41.19
CA CYS A 18 -1.18 6.49 40.18
C CYS A 18 -1.09 5.33 39.19
N LEU A 19 -2.07 4.42 39.25
CA LEU A 19 -2.24 3.40 38.23
C LEU A 19 -2.50 4.09 36.88
N PRO A 20 -1.85 3.67 35.79
CA PRO A 20 -2.15 4.21 34.46
C PRO A 20 -3.59 3.87 34.10
N ARG A 21 -4.33 4.87 33.61
CA ARG A 21 -5.69 4.69 33.07
C ARG A 21 -5.60 3.69 31.90
N PRO A 22 -6.52 2.71 31.79
CA PRO A 22 -6.56 1.87 30.61
C PRO A 22 -6.71 2.77 29.38
N GLY A 23 -5.72 2.67 28.49
CA GLY A 23 -5.67 3.44 27.26
C GLY A 23 -6.93 3.18 26.45
N ARG A 24 -7.48 4.26 25.90
CA ARG A 24 -8.49 4.21 24.86
C ARG A 24 -7.82 3.54 23.65
N GLU A 25 -8.03 2.24 23.48
CA GLU A 25 -7.63 1.53 22.27
C GLU A 25 -8.19 2.29 21.07
N ALA A 26 -7.30 2.71 20.18
CA ALA A 26 -7.68 3.28 18.91
C ALA A 26 -8.53 2.24 18.15
N PRO A 27 -9.64 2.64 17.51
CA PRO A 27 -10.43 1.71 16.72
C PRO A 27 -9.56 1.10 15.62
N VAL A 28 -9.46 -0.22 15.63
CA VAL A 28 -8.87 -1.01 14.54
C VAL A 28 -9.65 -0.67 13.27
N PRO A 29 -9.00 -0.33 12.14
CA PRO A 29 -9.71 0.08 10.94
C PRO A 29 -10.64 -1.04 10.50
N GLU A 30 -11.93 -0.72 10.40
CA GLU A 30 -13.00 -1.60 9.96
C GLU A 30 -12.60 -2.22 8.61
N VAL A 31 -12.42 -3.55 8.59
CA VAL A 31 -11.93 -4.26 7.40
C VAL A 31 -13.05 -4.23 6.37
N ALA A 32 -12.99 -3.26 5.46
CA ALA A 32 -13.97 -3.12 4.40
C ALA A 32 -14.11 -4.46 3.64
N ALA A 33 -15.35 -4.89 3.42
CA ALA A 33 -15.64 -6.13 2.71
C ALA A 33 -14.94 -6.12 1.34
N LEU A 34 -14.23 -7.19 1.03
CA LEU A 34 -13.51 -7.34 -0.23
C LEU A 34 -14.45 -7.90 -1.30
N VAL A 35 -14.31 -7.40 -2.52
CA VAL A 35 -14.92 -7.94 -3.73
C VAL A 35 -13.82 -8.31 -4.72
N THR A 36 -14.11 -9.23 -5.63
CA THR A 36 -13.16 -9.62 -6.67
C THR A 36 -13.36 -8.76 -7.91
N HIS A 37 -12.35 -7.96 -8.25
CA HIS A 37 -12.30 -7.18 -9.48
C HIS A 37 -11.56 -7.97 -10.56
N ARG A 38 -12.13 -8.01 -11.78
CA ARG A 38 -11.43 -8.53 -12.95
C ARG A 38 -10.65 -7.41 -13.62
N GLY A 39 -9.51 -7.74 -14.19
CA GLY A 39 -8.70 -6.78 -14.96
C GLY A 39 -7.85 -7.45 -16.02
N GLY A 40 -7.20 -6.62 -16.82
CA GLY A 40 -6.34 -7.11 -17.89
C GLY A 40 -5.64 -6.03 -18.69
N CYS A 41 -4.91 -6.45 -19.71
CA CYS A 41 -4.36 -5.54 -20.71
C CYS A 41 -5.38 -5.27 -21.83
N HIS A 42 -5.17 -4.20 -22.62
CA HIS A 42 -6.06 -3.82 -23.72
C HIS A 42 -6.33 -4.94 -24.74
N CYS A 43 -5.30 -5.70 -25.16
CA CYS A 43 -5.46 -6.78 -26.13
C CYS A 43 -6.03 -8.09 -25.54
N GLY A 44 -6.33 -8.14 -24.25
CA GLY A 44 -6.87 -9.33 -23.57
C GLY A 44 -5.91 -10.51 -23.40
N ALA A 45 -4.65 -10.39 -23.84
CA ALA A 45 -3.63 -11.44 -23.67
C ALA A 45 -3.32 -11.71 -22.19
N ILE A 46 -3.35 -10.65 -21.36
CA ILE A 46 -3.21 -10.73 -19.90
C ILE A 46 -4.59 -10.51 -19.29
N ALA A 47 -4.98 -11.42 -18.39
CA ALA A 47 -6.14 -11.24 -17.52
C ALA A 47 -5.82 -11.72 -16.11
N PHE A 48 -6.35 -11.01 -15.11
CA PHE A 48 -6.13 -11.28 -13.70
C PHE A 48 -7.38 -10.93 -12.90
N GLU A 49 -7.38 -11.39 -11.65
CA GLU A 49 -8.33 -10.99 -10.62
C GLU A 49 -7.59 -10.36 -9.45
N VAL A 50 -8.24 -9.40 -8.79
CA VAL A 50 -7.73 -8.78 -7.57
C VAL A 50 -8.84 -8.61 -6.55
N ASP A 51 -8.57 -8.96 -5.28
CA ASP A 51 -9.50 -8.70 -4.18
C ASP A 51 -9.19 -7.34 -3.54
N ALA A 52 -10.14 -6.42 -3.63
CA ALA A 52 -10.08 -5.10 -3.02
C ALA A 52 -11.50 -4.65 -2.61
N PRO A 53 -11.65 -3.63 -1.76
CA PRO A 53 -12.97 -3.07 -1.48
C PRO A 53 -13.58 -2.43 -2.74
N ALA A 54 -14.91 -2.42 -2.86
CA ALA A 54 -15.58 -1.79 -4.01
C ALA A 54 -15.37 -0.26 -4.07
N ARG A 55 -15.12 0.38 -2.92
CA ARG A 55 -14.64 1.76 -2.82
C ARG A 55 -13.13 1.73 -2.59
N VAL A 56 -12.35 2.24 -3.54
CA VAL A 56 -10.89 2.19 -3.47
C VAL A 56 -10.29 3.58 -3.35
N THR A 57 -9.24 3.69 -2.55
CA THR A 57 -8.33 4.84 -2.56
C THR A 57 -7.10 4.46 -3.37
N VAL A 58 -6.73 5.30 -4.34
CA VAL A 58 -5.60 5.07 -5.24
C VAL A 58 -4.66 6.26 -5.22
N SER A 59 -3.35 6.00 -5.32
CA SER A 59 -2.36 7.06 -5.36
C SER A 59 -2.03 7.47 -6.79
N GLU A 60 -2.00 8.77 -7.07
CA GLU A 60 -1.53 9.34 -8.33
C GLU A 60 -0.09 9.86 -8.16
N CYS A 61 0.88 9.03 -8.57
CA CYS A 61 2.29 9.36 -8.45
C CYS A 61 2.76 10.25 -9.61
N ASN A 62 3.43 11.36 -9.29
CA ASN A 62 3.93 12.32 -10.27
C ASN A 62 5.30 11.95 -10.90
N CYS A 63 5.96 10.86 -10.48
CA CYS A 63 7.26 10.49 -11.05
C CYS A 63 7.15 10.25 -12.57
N SER A 64 8.23 10.51 -13.31
CA SER A 64 8.24 10.47 -14.78
C SER A 64 7.55 9.24 -15.40
N ILE A 65 7.83 8.01 -14.93
CA ILE A 65 7.21 6.81 -15.48
C ILE A 65 5.72 6.69 -15.14
N CYS A 66 5.29 7.14 -13.96
CA CYS A 66 3.88 7.10 -13.56
C CYS A 66 3.07 8.16 -14.30
N ARG A 67 3.60 9.38 -14.42
CA ARG A 67 3.04 10.45 -15.25
C ARG A 67 2.89 10.03 -16.71
N MET A 68 3.94 9.47 -17.31
CA MET A 68 3.90 9.03 -18.72
C MET A 68 2.93 7.87 -18.97
N SER A 69 2.72 7.00 -17.98
CA SER A 69 1.80 5.85 -18.10
C SER A 69 0.37 6.13 -17.61
N GLY A 70 0.09 7.33 -17.08
CA GLY A 70 -1.21 7.67 -16.50
C GLY A 70 -1.63 6.73 -15.37
N TYR A 71 -0.67 6.30 -14.56
CA TYR A 71 -0.84 5.20 -13.62
C TYR A 71 -1.53 5.63 -12.32
N LEU A 72 -2.59 4.94 -11.94
CA LEU A 72 -3.28 5.11 -10.66
C LEU A 72 -3.06 3.86 -9.80
N HIS A 73 -2.33 4.02 -8.70
CA HIS A 73 -1.81 2.93 -7.90
C HIS A 73 -2.85 2.40 -6.91
N LEU A 74 -3.34 1.19 -7.14
CA LEU A 74 -4.04 0.38 -6.14
C LEU A 74 -3.06 -0.66 -5.58
N ILE A 75 -2.58 -0.48 -4.35
CA ILE A 75 -1.62 -1.40 -3.72
C ILE A 75 -2.38 -2.53 -3.00
N VAL A 76 -2.05 -3.77 -3.32
CA VAL A 76 -2.63 -4.96 -2.71
C VAL A 76 -1.55 -5.96 -2.28
N PRO A 77 -1.77 -6.75 -1.21
CA PRO A 77 -0.91 -7.89 -0.89
C PRO A 77 -0.86 -8.88 -2.04
N ARG A 78 0.28 -9.58 -2.21
CA ARG A 78 0.45 -10.59 -3.26
C ARG A 78 -0.65 -11.65 -3.28
N ALA A 79 -1.11 -12.08 -2.10
CA ALA A 79 -2.16 -13.08 -1.95
C ALA A 79 -3.52 -12.65 -2.56
N ARG A 80 -3.73 -11.35 -2.77
CA ARG A 80 -5.00 -10.81 -3.31
C ARG A 80 -5.00 -10.68 -4.83
N LEU A 81 -3.88 -10.91 -5.52
CA LEU A 81 -3.83 -10.86 -7.00
C LEU A 81 -3.59 -12.26 -7.56
N ARG A 82 -4.44 -12.66 -8.50
CA ARG A 82 -4.36 -13.95 -9.19
C ARG A 82 -4.26 -13.71 -10.69
N LEU A 83 -3.16 -14.12 -11.30
CA LEU A 83 -3.01 -14.09 -12.76
C LEU A 83 -3.79 -15.26 -13.37
N LEU A 84 -4.77 -14.97 -14.21
CA LEU A 84 -5.59 -15.99 -14.87
C LEU A 84 -4.94 -16.48 -16.16
N ARG A 85 -4.31 -15.59 -16.93
CA ARG A 85 -3.58 -15.91 -18.16
C ARG A 85 -2.60 -14.81 -18.56
N GLY A 86 -1.69 -15.13 -19.48
CA GLY A 86 -0.78 -14.17 -20.11
C GLY A 86 0.53 -13.97 -19.37
N ALA A 87 0.95 -14.93 -18.54
CA ALA A 87 2.29 -14.93 -17.92
C ALA A 87 3.38 -14.88 -19.00
N ASP A 88 3.16 -15.63 -20.07
CA ASP A 88 3.93 -15.66 -21.29
C ASP A 88 3.69 -14.45 -22.20
N ALA A 89 2.96 -13.41 -21.80
CA ALA A 89 2.78 -12.16 -22.54
C ALA A 89 3.31 -10.93 -21.75
N LEU A 90 3.72 -11.14 -20.49
CA LEU A 90 4.35 -10.11 -19.67
C LEU A 90 5.80 -9.89 -20.13
N SER A 91 6.20 -8.62 -20.14
CA SER A 91 7.58 -8.17 -20.21
C SER A 91 7.90 -7.37 -18.97
N GLU A 92 9.15 -7.45 -18.52
CA GLU A 92 9.64 -6.78 -17.33
C GLU A 92 10.62 -5.67 -17.70
N TYR A 93 10.47 -4.52 -17.05
CA TYR A 93 11.42 -3.40 -17.10
C TYR A 93 11.80 -2.98 -15.68
N THR A 94 13.10 -2.86 -15.43
CA THR A 94 13.66 -2.41 -14.15
C THR A 94 14.65 -1.26 -14.41
N PHE A 95 14.83 -0.39 -13.42
CA PHE A 95 15.79 0.73 -13.50
C PHE A 95 16.23 1.14 -12.07
N ASN A 96 17.24 2.01 -11.97
CA ASN A 96 17.79 2.49 -10.71
C ASN A 96 18.19 1.32 -9.78
N THR A 97 17.51 1.13 -8.63
CA THR A 97 17.83 0.05 -7.68
C THR A 97 17.43 -1.35 -8.17
N GLY A 98 16.72 -1.46 -9.30
CA GLY A 98 16.23 -2.74 -9.82
C GLY A 98 15.10 -3.40 -9.01
N THR A 99 14.71 -2.80 -7.87
CA THR A 99 13.72 -3.37 -6.95
C THR A 99 12.29 -3.34 -7.51
N ALA A 100 11.93 -2.26 -8.21
CA ALA A 100 10.62 -2.16 -8.86
C ALA A 100 10.65 -2.98 -10.16
N ARG A 101 9.74 -3.93 -10.28
CA ARG A 101 9.60 -4.77 -11.48
C ARG A 101 8.38 -4.31 -12.25
N HIS A 102 8.58 -3.44 -13.24
CA HIS A 102 7.49 -2.91 -14.07
C HIS A 102 7.06 -3.95 -15.09
N LEU A 103 5.87 -4.51 -14.90
CA LEU A 103 5.33 -5.56 -15.77
C LEU A 103 4.31 -4.97 -16.75
N PHE A 104 4.50 -5.21 -18.03
CA PHE A 104 3.60 -4.70 -19.08
C PHE A 104 3.36 -5.74 -20.17
N CYS A 105 2.24 -5.61 -20.88
CA CYS A 105 1.94 -6.47 -22.01
C CYS A 105 2.92 -6.21 -23.14
N ARG A 106 3.66 -7.22 -23.56
CA ARG A 106 4.57 -7.08 -24.71
C ARG A 106 3.87 -6.86 -26.04
N ARG A 107 2.58 -7.19 -26.12
CA ARG A 107 1.77 -7.06 -27.34
C ARG A 107 1.16 -5.67 -27.50
N CYS A 108 0.65 -5.07 -26.42
CA CYS A 108 -0.07 -3.79 -26.48
C CYS A 108 0.50 -2.69 -25.56
N GLY A 109 1.63 -2.93 -24.88
CA GLY A 109 2.32 -1.95 -24.03
C GLY A 109 1.65 -1.63 -22.69
N VAL A 110 0.44 -2.13 -22.42
CA VAL A 110 -0.31 -1.79 -21.20
C VAL A 110 0.35 -2.38 -19.95
N LYS A 111 0.66 -1.50 -18.98
CA LYS A 111 1.16 -1.82 -17.64
C LYS A 111 -0.05 -2.00 -16.70
N SER A 112 -0.60 -3.20 -16.63
CA SER A 112 -1.84 -3.47 -15.86
C SER A 112 -1.62 -3.66 -14.37
N PHE A 113 -0.47 -4.22 -13.98
CA PHE A 113 -0.01 -4.32 -12.60
C PHE A 113 1.51 -4.46 -12.59
N TYR A 114 2.16 -4.21 -11.45
CA TYR A 114 3.60 -4.40 -11.30
C TYR A 114 4.00 -4.57 -9.84
N VAL A 115 5.26 -4.96 -9.57
CA VAL A 115 5.78 -5.02 -8.19
C VAL A 115 6.44 -3.69 -7.85
N PRO A 116 5.86 -2.87 -6.95
CA PRO A 116 6.43 -1.58 -6.57
C PRO A 116 7.64 -1.75 -5.63
N ARG A 117 8.59 -0.81 -5.71
CA ARG A 117 9.74 -0.80 -4.79
C ARG A 117 9.32 -0.63 -3.33
N SER A 118 8.32 0.21 -3.07
CA SER A 118 7.84 0.51 -1.71
C SER A 118 7.12 -0.67 -1.06
N ASN A 119 6.66 -1.63 -1.87
CA ASN A 119 6.02 -2.85 -1.38
C ASN A 119 6.41 -4.07 -2.25
N PRO A 120 7.63 -4.61 -2.06
CA PRO A 120 8.14 -5.73 -2.87
C PRO A 120 7.32 -7.03 -2.72
N GLU A 121 6.61 -7.17 -1.60
CA GLU A 121 5.75 -8.32 -1.28
C GLU A 121 4.30 -8.15 -1.77
N GLY A 122 4.03 -7.10 -2.54
CA GLY A 122 2.71 -6.82 -3.08
C GLY A 122 2.71 -6.49 -4.56
N TYR A 123 1.51 -6.23 -5.06
CA TYR A 123 1.31 -5.67 -6.40
C TYR A 123 0.70 -4.30 -6.30
N SER A 124 1.12 -3.42 -7.20
CA SER A 124 0.37 -2.21 -7.52
C SER A 124 -0.40 -2.49 -8.81
N VAL A 125 -1.72 -2.41 -8.77
CA VAL A 125 -2.62 -2.57 -9.92
C VAL A 125 -2.97 -1.19 -10.46
N ASN A 126 -3.03 -1.06 -11.78
CA ASN A 126 -3.56 0.15 -12.41
C ASN A 126 -5.09 0.07 -12.35
N VAL A 127 -5.75 0.92 -11.57
CA VAL A 127 -7.22 0.88 -11.45
C VAL A 127 -7.92 1.08 -12.79
N ARG A 128 -7.27 1.75 -13.74
CA ARG A 128 -7.77 1.95 -15.12
C ARG A 128 -7.83 0.65 -15.94
N CYS A 129 -7.17 -0.41 -15.48
CA CYS A 129 -7.16 -1.72 -16.11
C CYS A 129 -8.15 -2.71 -15.45
N LEU A 130 -8.92 -2.25 -14.47
CA LEU A 130 -9.99 -3.02 -13.84
C LEU A 130 -11.33 -2.78 -14.53
N ASP A 131 -12.20 -3.77 -14.44
CA ASP A 131 -13.60 -3.66 -14.81
C ASP A 131 -14.32 -2.67 -13.88
N GLN A 132 -14.75 -1.56 -14.45
CA GLN A 132 -15.39 -0.46 -13.75
C GLN A 132 -16.74 -0.86 -13.14
N SER A 133 -17.39 -1.92 -13.62
CA SER A 133 -18.68 -2.38 -13.07
C SER A 133 -18.58 -2.89 -11.63
N THR A 134 -17.38 -3.24 -11.18
CA THR A 134 -17.10 -3.74 -9.82
C THR A 134 -16.59 -2.64 -8.89
N LEU A 135 -16.34 -1.43 -9.40
CA LEU A 135 -15.85 -0.28 -8.65
C LEU A 135 -17.01 0.69 -8.40
N GLU A 136 -17.34 0.89 -7.12
CA GLU A 136 -18.39 1.83 -6.71
C GLU A 136 -17.85 3.26 -6.58
N HIS A 137 -16.62 3.42 -6.08
CA HIS A 137 -15.99 4.72 -5.89
C HIS A 137 -14.47 4.62 -6.02
N ILE A 138 -13.84 5.66 -6.57
CA ILE A 138 -12.38 5.78 -6.68
C ILE A 138 -11.97 7.14 -6.12
N ASP A 139 -11.35 7.13 -4.94
CA ASP A 139 -10.71 8.30 -4.35
C ASP A 139 -9.27 8.39 -4.86
N ILE A 140 -8.91 9.52 -5.48
CA ILE A 140 -7.56 9.74 -6.02
C ILE A 140 -6.79 10.66 -5.07
N GLU A 141 -5.70 10.14 -4.52
CA GLU A 141 -4.78 10.88 -3.65
C GLU A 141 -3.49 11.21 -4.40
N PRO A 142 -3.14 12.50 -4.58
CA PRO A 142 -1.86 12.89 -5.14
C PRO A 142 -0.70 12.34 -4.30
N PHE A 143 0.32 11.79 -4.96
CA PHE A 143 1.55 11.32 -4.32
C PHE A 143 2.76 11.96 -5.01
N ASP A 144 3.51 12.72 -4.22
CA ASP A 144 4.72 13.41 -4.68
C ASP A 144 5.96 12.50 -4.56
N ASP A 145 6.62 12.26 -5.69
CA ASP A 145 7.86 11.50 -5.85
C ASP A 145 8.85 12.29 -6.75
N GLU A 146 8.86 13.62 -6.64
CA GLU A 146 9.70 14.54 -7.42
C GLU A 146 11.21 14.28 -7.26
N ASP A 147 11.66 13.85 -6.07
CA ASP A 147 13.06 13.49 -5.80
C ASP A 147 13.63 12.49 -6.82
N ARG A 148 12.78 11.66 -7.43
CA ARG A 148 13.15 10.63 -8.41
C ARG A 148 13.16 11.13 -9.85
N ALA A 149 12.40 12.17 -10.17
CA ALA A 149 12.49 12.83 -11.48
C ALA A 149 13.89 13.43 -11.66
N GLU A 150 14.39 14.09 -10.62
CA GLU A 150 15.74 14.64 -10.54
C GLU A 150 16.83 13.55 -10.60
N ALA A 151 16.66 12.43 -9.88
CA ALA A 151 17.62 11.32 -9.93
C ALA A 151 17.80 10.73 -11.34
N ARG A 152 16.73 10.66 -12.15
CA ARG A 152 16.80 10.19 -13.55
C ARG A 152 17.50 11.17 -14.48
N LEU A 153 17.31 12.48 -14.27
CA LEU A 153 18.06 13.49 -15.02
C LEU A 153 19.56 13.32 -14.75
N ARG A 154 19.97 13.12 -13.48
CA ARG A 154 21.37 12.87 -13.12
C ARG A 154 21.95 11.62 -13.78
N GLU A 155 21.17 10.54 -13.90
CA GLU A 155 21.63 9.30 -14.54
C GLU A 155 21.74 9.43 -16.07
N ARG A 156 20.85 10.19 -16.72
CA ARG A 156 20.96 10.52 -18.16
C ARG A 156 22.14 11.44 -18.48
N SER A 157 22.58 12.24 -17.51
CA SER A 157 23.73 13.13 -17.62
C SER A 157 25.07 12.44 -17.30
N ARG A 158 25.05 11.14 -16.97
CA ARG A 158 26.24 10.38 -16.65
C ARG A 158 26.93 9.97 -17.95
N PRO A 159 28.21 10.36 -18.17
CA PRO A 159 28.91 10.18 -19.45
C PRO A 159 29.14 8.71 -19.81
#